data_AF-A0A954SS65-F1
#
_entry.id   AF-A0A954SS65-F1
#
_cell.length_a   1.000
_cell.length_b   1.000
_cell.length_c   1.000
_cell.angle_alpha   90.00
_cell.angle_beta   90.00
_cell.angle_gamma   90.00
#
_symmetry.space_group_name_H-M   'P 1'
#
loop_
_entity.id
_entity.type
_entity.pdbx_description
1 polymer ?
#
loop_
_entity_poly.entity_id
_entity_poly.type
_entity_poly.pdbx_seq_one_letter_code
_entity_poly.pdbx_strand_id
1 'polypeptide(L)' 'KFEIVDFMAKLIATILPALENFNISAAIATGAEVPTKYVGLAALYAICYSAIALFAALIMFEDRDLA' A
#
# COMPACT_ATOMS: atom_id res chain seq x y z
N LYS A 1 2.91 -24.55 -12.56
CA LYS A 1 2.20 -23.51 -11.78
C LYS A 1 3.13 -23.15 -10.62
N PHE A 2 3.64 -21.92 -10.55
CA PHE A 2 4.64 -21.57 -9.53
C PHE A 2 3.94 -21.34 -8.19
N GLU A 3 3.96 -22.32 -7.30
CA GLU A 3 3.29 -22.25 -5.98
C GLU A 3 3.83 -21.10 -5.12
N ILE A 4 5.13 -20.82 -5.22
CA ILE A 4 5.77 -19.69 -4.53
C ILE A 4 5.16 -18.35 -4.96
N VAL A 5 4.79 -18.20 -6.23
CA VAL A 5 4.19 -16.97 -6.76
C VAL A 5 2.77 -16.81 -6.22
N ASP A 6 2.00 -17.90 -6.11
CA ASP A 6 0.63 -17.86 -5.56
C ASP A 6 0.63 -17.58 -4.05
N PHE A 7 1.60 -18.13 -3.31
CA PHE A 7 1.81 -17.83 -1.90
C PHE A 7 2.25 -16.39 -1.66
N MET A 8 3.24 -15.90 -2.42
CA MET A 8 3.68 -14.50 -2.34
C MET A 8 2.58 -13.53 -2.75
N ALA A 9 1.80 -13.85 -3.79
CA ALA A 9 0.64 -13.03 -4.18
C ALA A 9 -0.41 -12.94 -3.05
N LYS A 10 -0.69 -14.05 -2.36
CA LYS A 10 -1.62 -14.07 -1.21
C LYS A 10 -1.05 -13.38 0.02
N LEU A 11 0.24 -13.53 0.29
CA LEU A 11 0.92 -12.84 1.39
C LEU A 11 0.88 -11.33 1.19
N ILE A 12 1.23 -10.88 -0.03
CA ILE A 12 1.13 -9.49 -0.45
C ILE A 12 -0.32 -9.05 -0.36
N ALA A 13 -1.31 -9.78 -0.89
CA ALA A 13 -2.72 -9.38 -0.83
C ALA A 13 -3.34 -9.37 0.59
N THR A 14 -2.75 -10.09 1.54
CA THR A 14 -3.19 -10.12 2.94
C THR A 14 -2.59 -8.97 3.74
N ILE A 15 -1.31 -8.67 3.51
CA ILE A 15 -0.59 -7.61 4.23
C ILE A 15 -0.85 -6.24 3.58
N LEU A 16 -0.84 -6.20 2.26
CA LEU A 16 -1.16 -5.02 1.47
C LEU A 16 -2.65 -5.10 1.13
N PRO A 17 -3.48 -4.22 1.72
CA PRO A 17 -4.89 -4.15 1.36
C PRO A 17 -5.02 -3.91 -0.15
N ALA A 18 -6.11 -4.39 -0.74
CA ALA A 18 -6.39 -4.14 -2.15
C ALA A 18 -6.24 -2.64 -2.46
N LEU A 19 -5.44 -2.31 -3.47
CA LEU A 19 -5.28 -0.94 -3.99
C LEU A 19 -6.63 -0.37 -4.45
N GLU A 20 -7.61 -1.23 -4.70
CA GLU A 20 -9.01 -0.84 -4.92
C GLU A 20 -9.64 -0.12 -3.73
N ASN A 21 -9.14 -0.29 -2.50
CA ASN A 21 -9.55 0.55 -1.37
C ASN A 21 -9.12 2.02 -1.53
N PHE A 22 -8.13 2.31 -2.37
CA PHE A 22 -7.81 3.68 -2.78
C PHE A 22 -8.68 4.18 -3.93
N ASN A 23 -9.41 3.29 -4.60
CA ASN A 23 -10.21 3.62 -5.76
C ASN A 23 -11.54 4.26 -5.34
N ILE A 24 -11.50 5.57 -5.11
CA ILE A 24 -12.67 6.40 -4.76
C ILE A 24 -13.44 6.82 -6.05
N SER A 25 -12.98 6.43 -7.24
CA SER A 25 -13.57 6.85 -8.52
C SER A 25 -15.05 6.49 -8.64
N ALA A 26 -15.50 5.37 -8.07
CA ALA A 26 -16.92 5.00 -8.07
C ALA A 26 -17.79 5.97 -7.24
N ALA A 27 -17.34 6.36 -6.04
CA ALA A 27 -18.09 7.25 -5.16
C ALA A 27 -18.16 8.69 -5.71
N ILE A 28 -17.05 9.20 -6.25
CA ILE A 28 -16.98 10.53 -6.86
C ILE A 28 -17.84 10.59 -8.13
N ALA A 29 -17.81 9.55 -8.97
CA ALA A 29 -18.60 9.51 -10.20
C ALA A 29 -20.12 9.49 -9.93
N THR A 30 -20.54 8.94 -8.78
CA THR A 30 -21.95 8.93 -8.35
C THR A 30 -22.38 10.19 -7.59
N GLY A 31 -21.47 11.13 -7.31
CA GLY A 31 -21.78 12.34 -6.51
C GLY A 31 -22.10 12.04 -5.04
N ALA A 32 -21.72 10.87 -4.53
CA ALA A 32 -21.99 10.46 -3.16
C ALA A 32 -20.96 11.07 -2.21
N GLU A 33 -21.41 11.52 -1.03
CA GLU A 33 -20.50 12.00 0.02
C GLU A 33 -19.53 10.89 0.45
N VAL A 34 -18.23 11.16 0.30
CA VAL A 34 -17.18 10.21 0.66
C VAL A 34 -17.09 10.13 2.19
N PRO A 35 -17.31 8.95 2.82
CA PRO A 35 -17.20 8.82 4.26
C PRO A 35 -15.78 9.17 4.74
N THR A 36 -15.67 10.09 5.71
CA THR A 36 -14.37 10.54 6.27
C THR A 36 -13.53 9.40 6.84
N LYS A 37 -14.17 8.33 7.32
CA LYS A 37 -13.50 7.09 7.75
C LYS A 37 -12.70 6.42 6.62
N TYR A 38 -13.19 6.49 5.39
CA TYR A 38 -12.54 5.90 4.22
C TYR A 38 -11.30 6.69 3.80
N VAL A 39 -11.40 8.03 3.85
CA VAL A 39 -10.25 8.93 3.63
C VAL A 39 -9.18 8.73 4.70
N GLY A 40 -9.58 8.53 5.96
CA GLY A 40 -8.65 8.22 7.05
C GLY A 40 -7.91 6.90 6.85
N LEU A 41 -8.60 5.85 6.41
CA LEU A 41 -7.97 4.56 6.08
C LEU A 41 -7.02 4.67 4.88
N ALA A 42 -7.42 5.40 3.83
CA ALA A 42 -6.54 5.66 2.69
C ALA A 42 -5.27 6.44 3.10
N ALA A 43 -5.40 7.47 3.93
CA ALA A 43 -4.26 8.22 4.46
C ALA A 43 -3.33 7.33 5.30
N LEU A 44 -3.90 6.46 6.15
CA LEU A 44 -3.12 5.50 6.94
C LEU A 44 -2.33 4.55 6.04
N TYR A 45 -2.97 4.01 5.00
CA TYR A 45 -2.29 3.16 4.03
C TYR A 45 -1.19 3.91 3.29
N ALA A 46 -1.42 5.15 2.84
CA ALA A 46 -0.38 5.98 2.22
C ALA A 46 0.85 6.11 3.13
N ILE A 47 0.64 6.42 4.41
CA ILE A 47 1.72 6.54 5.40
C ILE A 47 2.47 5.21 5.56
N CYS A 48 1.77 4.07 5.67
CA CYS A 48 2.41 2.76 5.76
C CYS A 48 3.26 2.44 4.53
N TYR A 49 2.75 2.68 3.32
CA TYR A 49 3.50 2.48 2.08
C TYR A 49 4.74 3.38 2.02
N SER A 50 4.60 4.66 2.36
CA SER A 50 5.72 5.60 2.41
C SER A 50 6.76 5.18 3.45
N ALA A 51 6.34 4.70 4.63
CA ALA A 51 7.26 4.22 5.65
C ALA A 51 8.04 2.98 5.19
N ILE A 52 7.39 2.02 4.54
CA ILE A 52 8.06 0.84 3.96
C ILE A 52 9.07 1.27 2.90
N ALA A 53 8.69 2.19 2.00
CA ALA A 53 9.60 2.72 0.99
C ALA A 53 10.79 3.46 1.60
N LEU A 54 10.58 4.24 2.67
CA LEU A 54 11.63 4.90 3.42
C LEU A 54 12.57 3.89 4.10
N PHE A 55 12.04 2.87 4.76
CA PHE A 55 12.88 1.83 5.37
C PHE A 55 13.67 1.03 4.32
N ALA A 56 13.05 0.69 3.20
CA ALA A 56 13.75 0.05 2.09
C ALA A 56 14.89 0.94 1.55
N ALA A 57 14.64 2.25 1.41
CA ALA A 57 15.67 3.21 1.02
C ALA A 57 16.79 3.28 2.07
N LEU A 58 16.46 3.37 3.35
CA LEU A 58 17.45 3.39 4.44
C LEU A 58 18.33 2.14 4.41
N ILE A 59 17.74 0.94 4.32
CA ILE A 59 18.51 -0.33 4.23
C ILE A 59 19.40 -0.34 2.98
N MET A 60 18.88 0.12 1.83
CA MET A 60 19.65 0.14 0.58
C MET A 60 20.80 1.15 0.61
N PHE A 61 20.66 2.25 1.34
CA PHE A 61 21.68 3.29 1.46
C PHE A 61 22.59 3.12 2.68
N GLU A 62 22.22 2.28 3.65
CA GLU A 62 23.02 1.94 4.85
C GLU A 62 24.39 1.37 4.45
N ASP A 63 24.40 0.34 3.58
CA ASP A 63 25.66 -0.26 3.09
C ASP A 63 26.41 0.65 2.11
N ARG A 64 25.73 1.61 1.47
CA ARG A 64 26.36 2.50 0.47
C ARG A 64 27.20 3.60 1.12
N ASP A 65 26.85 4.06 2.32
CA ASP A 65 27.62 5.07 3.06
C ASP A 65 28.86 4.50 3.78
N LEU A 66 29.08 3.17 3.72
CA LEU A 66 30.19 2.46 4.37
C LEU A 66 31.39 2.18 3.44
N ALA A 67 31.43 2.77 2.22
CA ALA A 67 32.50 2.58 1.22
C ALA A 67 33.33 3.83 0.95
#